data_AF-A0A938FZE4-F1
#
_entry.id   AF-A0A938FZE4-F1
#
_cell.length_a   1.000
_cell.length_b   1.000
_cell.length_c   1.000
_cell.angle_alpha   90.00
_cell.angle_beta   90.00
_cell.angle_gamma   90.00
#
_symmetry.space_group_name_H-M   'P 1'
#
loop_
_entity.id
_entity.type
_entity.pdbx_description
1 polymer ?
#
loop_
_entity_poly.entity_id
_entity_poly.type
_entity_poly.pdbx_seq_one_letter_code
_entity_poly.pdbx_strand_id
1 'polypeptide(L)'
;GLGSGQGKVENFSTSAMTGAGGIGGFFAALVAALWAYDGWNNLTMVAGEVKEPRRNLPLSLIWGTLGVIVIYLLANAAYFYVLPAATVAASDRVAADMMRRILHSPGAAAVSVAAMISIFAALNGSILSGSRVPFAMARSGYFFRPLGGVNEKYRTPGMAILALSGWSAVLVLSGRYEQLFTYVIFASWILYAMTTASVLVLRRKRPDLPRPYRTLGYPFVPVLFVLAAACLVLSTLIDSPRESLLGLGLILAGLPFYRVWTRRKS
;
A
#
# COMPACT_ATOMS: atom_id res chain seq x y z
N GLY A 1 10.50 -7.15 -24.17
CA GLY A 1 10.87 -8.06 -23.07
C GLY A 1 10.89 -9.48 -23.57
N LEU A 2 9.85 -10.26 -23.33
CA LEU A 2 9.85 -11.71 -23.63
C LEU A 2 9.96 -12.04 -25.13
N GLY A 3 9.40 -11.21 -26.03
CA GLY A 3 9.47 -11.40 -27.48
C GLY A 3 10.63 -10.69 -28.20
N SER A 4 11.56 -10.03 -27.49
CA SER A 4 12.57 -9.17 -28.15
C SER A 4 13.82 -9.90 -28.63
N GLY A 5 13.93 -11.23 -28.45
CA GLY A 5 15.08 -12.03 -28.89
C GLY A 5 16.41 -11.75 -28.17
N GLN A 6 16.47 -10.73 -27.31
CA GLN A 6 17.67 -10.31 -26.58
C GLN A 6 17.77 -10.85 -25.15
N GLY A 7 16.83 -11.69 -24.73
CA GLY A 7 16.90 -12.31 -23.41
C GLY A 7 17.73 -13.58 -23.42
N LYS A 8 18.24 -13.95 -22.25
CA LYS A 8 18.96 -15.20 -22.00
C LYS A 8 18.24 -15.95 -20.90
N VAL A 9 17.81 -17.18 -21.18
CA VAL A 9 17.15 -18.05 -20.18
C VAL A 9 18.09 -18.38 -19.02
N GLU A 10 19.40 -18.35 -19.26
CA GLU A 10 20.45 -18.49 -18.25
C GLU A 10 20.38 -17.43 -17.14
N ASN A 11 19.76 -16.27 -17.38
CA ASN A 11 19.58 -15.26 -16.35
C ASN A 11 18.57 -15.69 -15.27
N PHE A 12 17.69 -16.66 -15.56
CA PHE A 12 16.82 -17.27 -14.55
C PHE A 12 17.60 -18.23 -13.64
N SER A 13 18.62 -18.90 -14.18
CA SER A 13 19.55 -19.69 -13.37
C SER A 13 20.58 -18.77 -12.73
N THR A 14 20.24 -18.23 -11.57
CA THR A 14 21.22 -17.46 -10.81
C THR A 14 22.18 -18.43 -10.11
N SER A 15 23.45 -18.46 -10.52
CA SER A 15 24.55 -19.13 -9.79
C SER A 15 24.97 -18.36 -8.53
N ALA A 16 24.19 -17.35 -8.13
CA ALA A 16 24.39 -16.66 -6.87
C ALA A 16 24.19 -17.72 -5.79
N MET A 17 25.28 -17.89 -5.03
CA MET A 17 25.35 -18.76 -3.88
C MET A 17 24.02 -18.79 -3.14
N THR A 18 23.67 -19.98 -2.67
CA THR A 18 22.70 -20.28 -1.62
C THR A 18 22.97 -19.54 -0.28
N GLY A 19 23.54 -18.33 -0.27
CA GLY A 19 23.80 -17.50 0.91
C GLY A 19 23.28 -16.07 0.68
N ALA A 20 22.71 -15.35 1.65
CA ALA A 20 22.92 -15.41 3.09
C ALA A 20 21.64 -15.24 3.93
N GLY A 21 20.45 -15.37 3.32
CA GLY A 21 19.18 -15.04 3.99
C GLY A 21 18.33 -16.23 4.47
N GLY A 22 18.41 -17.39 3.81
CA GLY A 22 17.53 -18.53 4.10
C GLY A 22 16.05 -18.12 4.17
N ILE A 23 15.33 -18.67 5.15
CA ILE A 23 13.93 -18.31 5.43
C ILE A 23 13.80 -16.81 5.79
N GLY A 24 14.76 -16.22 6.49
CA GLY A 24 14.74 -14.80 6.88
C GLY A 24 14.80 -13.85 5.69
N GLY A 25 15.69 -14.11 4.73
CA GLY A 25 15.78 -13.34 3.48
C GLY A 25 14.54 -13.50 2.60
N PHE A 26 13.93 -14.68 2.59
CA PHE A 26 12.62 -14.87 1.94
C PHE A 26 11.55 -13.98 2.57
N PHE A 27 11.45 -13.93 3.90
CA PHE A 27 10.48 -13.07 4.57
C PHE A 27 10.79 -11.57 4.36
N ALA A 28 12.05 -11.16 4.37
CA ALA A 28 12.43 -9.78 4.04
C ALA A 28 12.01 -9.39 2.61
N ALA A 29 12.26 -10.27 1.62
CA ALA A 29 11.81 -10.07 0.25
C ALA A 29 10.27 -10.11 0.12
N LEU A 30 9.59 -10.97 0.88
CA LEU A 30 8.13 -11.02 0.93
C LEU A 30 7.54 -9.72 1.48
N VAL A 31 8.15 -9.15 2.51
CA VAL A 31 7.77 -7.82 3.01
C VAL A 31 7.89 -6.82 1.87
N ALA A 32 9.06 -6.67 1.24
CA ALA A 32 9.28 -5.79 0.08
C ALA A 32 8.27 -6.02 -1.07
N ALA A 33 7.88 -7.28 -1.32
CA ALA A 33 6.86 -7.60 -2.30
C ALA A 33 5.46 -7.13 -1.87
N LEU A 34 5.06 -7.37 -0.61
CA LEU A 34 3.77 -6.92 -0.07
C LEU A 34 3.59 -5.40 -0.18
N TRP A 35 4.68 -4.66 -0.07
CA TRP A 35 4.69 -3.21 -0.31
C TRP A 35 4.28 -2.84 -1.73
N ALA A 36 4.76 -3.55 -2.75
CA ALA A 36 4.35 -3.32 -4.13
C ALA A 36 2.85 -3.58 -4.36
N TYR A 37 2.23 -4.40 -3.51
CA TYR A 37 0.78 -4.67 -3.56
C TYR A 37 -0.06 -3.71 -2.71
N ASP A 38 0.54 -2.76 -1.97
CA ASP A 38 -0.22 -1.84 -1.13
C ASP A 38 -1.11 -0.89 -1.95
N GLY A 39 -2.20 -0.41 -1.35
CA GLY A 39 -3.20 0.44 -1.99
C GLY A 39 -4.52 -0.26 -2.31
N TRP A 40 -4.61 -1.58 -2.07
CA TRP A 40 -5.86 -2.34 -2.16
C TRP A 40 -6.97 -1.79 -1.24
N ASN A 41 -6.60 -1.19 -0.11
CA ASN A 41 -7.51 -0.58 0.86
C ASN A 41 -8.16 0.71 0.33
N ASN A 42 -7.53 1.43 -0.62
CA ASN A 42 -8.08 2.67 -1.18
C ASN A 42 -9.46 2.44 -1.82
N LEU A 43 -9.66 1.28 -2.47
CA LEU A 43 -10.95 0.94 -3.06
C LEU A 43 -12.07 0.85 -2.00
N THR A 44 -11.74 0.35 -0.80
CA THR A 44 -12.72 0.23 0.28
C THR A 44 -13.12 1.58 0.87
N MET A 45 -12.24 2.59 0.79
CA MET A 45 -12.54 3.95 1.25
C MET A 45 -13.54 4.68 0.33
N VAL A 46 -13.61 4.26 -0.93
CA VAL A 46 -14.56 4.77 -1.93
C VAL A 46 -15.74 3.83 -2.15
N ALA A 47 -15.93 2.86 -1.26
CA ALA A 47 -17.01 1.87 -1.33
C ALA A 47 -18.41 2.49 -1.47
N GLY A 48 -18.64 3.69 -0.91
CA GLY A 48 -19.91 4.40 -1.00
C GLY A 48 -20.25 4.93 -2.40
N GLU A 49 -19.27 5.04 -3.29
CA GLU A 49 -19.42 5.50 -4.67
C GLU A 49 -19.48 4.33 -5.67
N VAL A 50 -19.20 3.11 -5.21
CA VAL A 50 -19.24 1.90 -6.04
C VAL A 50 -20.70 1.46 -6.22
N LYS A 51 -21.13 1.31 -7.47
CA LYS A 51 -22.43 0.73 -7.81
C LYS A 51 -22.49 -0.72 -7.27
N GLU A 52 -23.55 -1.07 -6.56
CA GLU A 52 -23.75 -2.41 -5.97
C GLU A 52 -22.53 -2.92 -5.17
N PRO A 53 -22.12 -2.22 -4.10
CA PRO A 53 -20.85 -2.45 -3.42
C PRO A 53 -20.75 -3.86 -2.81
N ARG A 54 -21.89 -4.47 -2.45
CA ARG A 54 -21.96 -5.84 -1.89
C ARG A 54 -21.37 -6.90 -2.82
N ARG A 55 -21.56 -6.74 -4.14
CA ARG A 55 -21.10 -7.68 -5.17
C ARG A 55 -19.84 -7.17 -5.85
N ASN A 56 -19.79 -5.89 -6.17
CA ASN A 56 -18.71 -5.35 -6.99
C ASN A 56 -17.42 -5.15 -6.19
N LEU A 57 -17.46 -4.78 -4.90
CA LEU A 57 -16.21 -4.63 -4.13
C LEU A 57 -15.43 -5.94 -4.00
N PRO A 58 -16.02 -7.08 -3.58
CA PRO A 58 -15.28 -8.33 -3.50
C PRO A 58 -14.74 -8.77 -4.87
N LEU A 59 -15.54 -8.65 -5.94
CA LEU A 59 -15.11 -9.04 -7.28
C LEU A 59 -13.98 -8.15 -7.81
N SER A 60 -14.08 -6.83 -7.63
CA SER A 60 -13.03 -5.89 -8.03
C SER A 60 -11.74 -6.11 -7.26
N LEU A 61 -11.80 -6.43 -5.96
CA LEU A 61 -10.61 -6.77 -5.19
C LEU A 61 -9.97 -8.08 -5.69
N ILE A 62 -10.76 -9.14 -5.88
CA ILE A 62 -10.22 -10.44 -6.32
C ILE A 62 -9.63 -10.35 -7.73
N TRP A 63 -10.41 -9.89 -8.71
CA TRP A 63 -9.96 -9.83 -10.10
C TRP A 63 -8.90 -8.75 -10.31
N GLY A 64 -8.99 -7.63 -9.59
CA GLY A 64 -7.97 -6.58 -9.60
C GLY A 64 -6.64 -7.11 -9.09
N THR A 65 -6.63 -7.74 -7.90
CA THR A 65 -5.42 -8.32 -7.34
C THR A 65 -4.85 -9.44 -8.21
N LEU A 66 -5.68 -10.34 -8.76
CA LEU A 66 -5.22 -11.37 -9.69
C LEU A 66 -4.58 -10.78 -10.95
N GLY A 67 -5.17 -9.73 -11.51
CA GLY A 67 -4.60 -9.00 -12.64
C GLY A 67 -3.24 -8.41 -12.31
N VAL A 68 -3.11 -7.76 -11.14
CA VAL A 68 -1.83 -7.23 -10.66
C VAL A 68 -0.80 -8.34 -10.49
N ILE A 69 -1.17 -9.48 -9.90
CA ILE A 69 -0.28 -10.64 -9.75
C ILE A 69 0.26 -11.08 -11.12
N VAL A 70 -0.61 -11.26 -12.10
CA VAL A 70 -0.20 -11.68 -13.45
C VAL A 70 0.75 -10.65 -14.08
N ILE A 71 0.41 -9.36 -14.01
CA ILE A 71 1.24 -8.29 -14.57
C ILE A 71 2.60 -8.25 -13.88
N TYR A 72 2.65 -8.37 -12.55
CA TYR A 72 3.90 -8.33 -11.78
C TYR A 72 4.78 -9.53 -12.08
N LEU A 73 4.20 -10.74 -12.18
CA LEU A 73 4.94 -11.94 -12.57
C LEU A 73 5.48 -11.82 -13.99
N LEU A 74 4.69 -11.33 -14.95
CA LEU A 74 5.13 -11.11 -16.33
C LEU A 74 6.23 -10.05 -16.44
N ALA A 75 6.11 -8.95 -15.68
CA ALA A 75 7.13 -7.91 -15.63
C ALA A 75 8.45 -8.43 -15.05
N ASN A 76 8.39 -9.14 -13.91
CA ASN A 76 9.57 -9.77 -13.32
C ASN A 76 10.20 -10.80 -14.26
N ALA A 77 9.38 -11.65 -14.90
CA ALA A 77 9.86 -12.59 -15.90
C ALA A 77 10.56 -11.87 -17.06
N ALA A 78 10.01 -10.75 -17.53
CA ALA A 78 10.66 -9.95 -18.58
C ALA A 78 11.97 -9.29 -18.10
N TYR A 79 12.04 -8.81 -16.86
CA TYR A 79 13.27 -8.23 -16.30
C TYR A 79 14.36 -9.27 -16.19
N PHE A 80 14.10 -10.40 -15.54
CA PHE A 80 15.09 -11.47 -15.38
C PHE A 80 15.41 -12.18 -16.70
N TYR A 81 14.55 -12.13 -17.71
CA TYR A 81 14.91 -12.63 -19.03
C TYR A 81 16.03 -11.81 -19.67
N VAL A 82 16.08 -10.49 -19.44
CA VAL A 82 17.00 -9.55 -20.13
C VAL A 82 18.19 -9.13 -19.25
N LEU A 83 17.99 -9.08 -17.93
CA LEU A 83 18.96 -8.60 -16.96
C LEU A 83 19.36 -9.72 -15.99
N PRO A 84 20.66 -9.91 -15.72
CA PRO A 84 21.13 -10.75 -14.62
C PRO A 84 20.62 -10.25 -13.27
N ALA A 85 20.38 -11.15 -12.33
CA ALA A 85 19.85 -10.82 -11.00
C ALA A 85 20.71 -9.78 -10.25
N ALA A 86 22.04 -9.85 -10.38
CA ALA A 86 22.95 -8.87 -9.78
C ALA A 86 22.74 -7.44 -10.34
N THR A 87 22.42 -7.32 -11.64
CA THR A 87 22.12 -6.01 -12.25
C THR A 87 20.76 -5.49 -11.77
N VAL A 88 19.76 -6.35 -11.64
CA VAL A 88 18.44 -5.98 -11.09
C VAL A 88 18.57 -5.49 -9.65
N ALA A 89 19.35 -6.19 -8.82
CA ALA A 89 19.55 -5.84 -7.42
C ALA A 89 20.31 -4.51 -7.20
N ALA A 90 21.18 -4.12 -8.14
CA ALA A 90 21.97 -2.89 -8.04
C ALA A 90 21.30 -1.66 -8.69
N SER A 91 20.15 -1.83 -9.34
CA SER A 91 19.52 -0.78 -10.15
C SER A 91 18.28 -0.19 -9.47
N ASP A 92 18.27 1.13 -9.31
CA ASP A 92 17.08 1.88 -8.88
C ASP A 92 16.00 2.00 -9.98
N ARG A 93 16.33 1.70 -11.24
CA ARG A 93 15.45 1.91 -12.40
C ARG A 93 15.42 0.70 -13.34
N VAL A 94 15.06 -0.45 -12.78
CA VAL A 94 15.11 -1.77 -13.45
C VAL A 94 14.40 -1.77 -14.81
N ALA A 95 13.23 -1.13 -14.89
CA ALA A 95 12.45 -1.05 -16.13
C ALA A 95 13.16 -0.27 -17.24
N ALA A 96 13.80 0.86 -16.88
CA ALA A 96 14.53 1.69 -17.83
C ALA A 96 15.82 1.00 -18.29
N ASP A 97 16.50 0.31 -17.38
CA ASP A 97 17.72 -0.44 -17.69
C ASP A 97 17.47 -1.64 -18.61
N MET A 98 16.37 -2.36 -18.38
CA MET A 98 15.91 -3.41 -19.30
C MET A 98 15.69 -2.82 -20.71
N MET A 99 14.94 -1.73 -20.81
CA MET A 99 14.63 -1.10 -22.10
C MET A 99 15.85 -0.47 -22.76
N ARG A 100 16.83 -0.02 -21.98
CA ARG A 100 18.12 0.45 -22.48
C ARG A 100 18.88 -0.66 -23.19
N ARG A 101 18.77 -1.92 -22.74
CA ARG A 101 19.38 -3.04 -23.45
C ARG A 101 18.66 -3.37 -24.76
N ILE A 102 17.32 -3.35 -24.74
CA ILE A 102 16.51 -3.76 -25.91
C ILE A 102 16.46 -2.68 -27.01
N LEU A 103 16.15 -1.45 -26.62
CA LEU A 103 15.83 -0.33 -27.52
C LEU A 103 16.76 0.87 -27.31
N HIS A 104 17.89 0.68 -26.62
CA HIS A 104 18.88 1.73 -26.35
C HIS A 104 18.28 2.95 -25.62
N SER A 105 18.91 4.11 -25.73
CA SER A 105 18.50 5.35 -25.03
C SER A 105 17.02 5.73 -25.25
N PRO A 106 16.46 5.67 -26.48
CA PRO A 106 15.05 6.04 -26.72
C PRO A 106 14.06 5.15 -25.96
N GLY A 107 14.30 3.84 -25.87
CA GLY A 107 13.43 2.93 -25.14
C GLY A 107 13.44 3.17 -23.64
N ALA A 108 14.62 3.45 -23.07
CA ALA A 108 14.75 3.80 -21.66
C ALA A 108 14.00 5.10 -21.32
N ALA A 109 14.10 6.11 -22.20
CA ALA A 109 13.37 7.37 -22.06
C ALA A 109 11.85 7.16 -22.12
N ALA A 110 11.37 6.40 -23.12
CA ALA A 110 9.94 6.13 -23.29
C ALA A 110 9.32 5.44 -22.06
N VAL A 111 9.98 4.42 -21.50
CA VAL A 111 9.49 3.74 -20.29
C VAL A 111 9.60 4.62 -19.04
N SER A 112 10.62 5.47 -18.96
CA SER A 112 10.71 6.44 -17.85
C SER A 112 9.56 7.46 -17.89
N VAL A 113 9.20 7.96 -19.08
CA VAL A 113 8.03 8.85 -19.26
C VAL A 113 6.74 8.13 -18.92
N ALA A 114 6.56 6.88 -19.38
CA ALA A 114 5.39 6.09 -19.03
C ALA A 114 5.28 5.85 -17.51
N ALA A 115 6.40 5.56 -16.84
CA ALA A 115 6.45 5.42 -15.39
C ALA A 115 6.08 6.73 -14.67
N MET A 116 6.58 7.88 -15.15
CA MET A 116 6.19 9.19 -14.60
C MET A 116 4.68 9.46 -14.72
N ILE A 117 4.09 9.16 -15.88
CA ILE A 117 2.64 9.30 -16.09
C ILE A 117 1.87 8.39 -15.13
N SER A 118 2.33 7.15 -14.95
CA SER A 118 1.73 6.20 -14.01
C SER A 118 1.80 6.67 -12.56
N ILE A 119 2.95 7.21 -12.12
CA ILE A 119 3.13 7.79 -10.79
C ILE A 119 2.16 8.96 -10.59
N PHE A 120 2.01 9.84 -11.59
CA PHE A 120 1.09 10.96 -11.51
C PHE A 120 -0.38 10.52 -11.40
N ALA A 121 -0.76 9.48 -12.16
CA ALA A 121 -2.10 8.89 -12.07
C ALA A 121 -2.36 8.25 -10.69
N ALA A 122 -1.38 7.51 -10.15
CA ALA A 122 -1.47 6.90 -8.83
C ALA A 122 -1.53 7.95 -7.71
N LEU A 123 -0.77 9.05 -7.83
CA LEU A 123 -0.80 10.17 -6.90
C LEU A 123 -2.17 10.83 -6.86
N ASN A 124 -2.78 11.08 -8.02
CA ASN A 124 -4.14 11.63 -8.10
C ASN A 124 -5.16 10.70 -7.41
N GLY A 125 -5.09 9.39 -7.66
CA GLY A 125 -5.95 8.41 -6.97
C GLY A 125 -5.77 8.43 -5.45
N SER A 126 -4.53 8.52 -4.98
CA SER A 126 -4.18 8.52 -3.56
C SER A 126 -4.63 9.79 -2.85
N ILE A 127 -4.58 10.95 -3.50
CA ILE A 127 -5.11 12.21 -2.95
C ILE A 127 -6.63 12.14 -2.79
N LEU A 128 -7.31 11.59 -3.80
CA LEU A 128 -8.76 11.42 -3.76
C LEU A 128 -9.17 10.47 -2.62
N SER A 129 -8.60 9.27 -2.53
CA SER A 129 -8.93 8.32 -1.46
C SER A 129 -8.49 8.86 -0.09
N GLY A 130 -7.24 9.33 0.02
CA GLY A 130 -6.64 9.78 1.28
C GLY A 130 -7.38 10.94 1.94
N SER A 131 -7.91 11.88 1.17
CA SER A 131 -8.69 13.02 1.71
C SER A 131 -9.98 12.61 2.43
N ARG A 132 -10.50 11.40 2.20
CA ARG A 132 -11.73 10.91 2.83
C ARG A 132 -11.58 10.62 4.33
N VAL A 133 -10.37 10.31 4.80
CA VAL A 133 -10.11 10.08 6.25
C VAL A 133 -10.31 11.36 7.06
N PRO A 134 -9.57 12.46 6.80
CA PRO A 134 -9.77 13.70 7.55
C PRO A 134 -11.17 14.28 7.36
N PHE A 135 -11.79 14.12 6.18
CA PHE A 135 -13.17 14.49 5.94
C PHE A 135 -14.16 13.75 6.86
N ALA A 136 -14.08 12.41 6.93
CA ALA A 136 -14.95 11.60 7.77
C ALA A 136 -14.73 11.86 9.27
N MET A 137 -13.47 12.07 9.69
CA MET A 137 -13.14 12.42 11.07
C MET A 137 -13.72 13.78 11.46
N ALA A 138 -13.59 14.79 10.58
CA ALA A 138 -14.14 16.13 10.80
C ALA A 138 -15.66 16.13 10.89
N ARG A 139 -16.34 15.41 9.98
CA ARG A 139 -17.80 15.24 10.01
C ARG A 139 -18.30 14.53 11.27
N SER A 140 -17.49 13.64 11.84
CA SER A 140 -17.79 12.94 13.08
C SER A 140 -17.48 13.76 14.36
N GLY A 141 -16.92 14.96 14.20
CA GLY A 141 -16.53 15.87 15.28
C GLY A 141 -15.16 15.58 15.89
N TYR A 142 -14.40 14.63 15.33
CA TYR A 142 -13.08 14.20 15.83
C TYR A 142 -11.90 14.90 15.13
N PHE A 143 -12.17 15.88 14.28
CA PHE A 143 -11.15 16.69 13.60
C PHE A 143 -11.63 18.12 13.37
N PHE A 144 -10.80 18.99 12.79
CA PHE A 144 -11.16 20.38 12.54
C PHE A 144 -12.39 20.49 11.62
N ARG A 145 -13.41 21.24 12.06
CA ARG A 145 -14.69 21.41 11.35
C ARG A 145 -14.58 21.80 9.86
N PRO A 146 -13.67 22.70 9.44
CA PRO A 146 -13.56 23.09 8.03
C PRO A 146 -13.24 21.94 7.07
N LEU A 147 -12.54 20.89 7.53
CA LEU A 147 -12.22 19.72 6.71
C LEU A 147 -13.43 18.82 6.45
N GLY A 148 -14.51 18.97 7.22
CA GLY A 148 -15.75 18.21 7.04
C GLY A 148 -16.70 18.83 6.00
N GLY A 149 -16.35 19.99 5.44
CA GLY A 149 -17.13 20.67 4.42
C GLY A 149 -16.99 20.01 3.04
N VAL A 150 -18.10 19.98 2.30
CA VAL A 150 -18.12 19.58 0.88
C VAL A 150 -18.35 20.83 0.05
N ASN A 151 -17.59 20.99 -1.03
CA ASN A 151 -17.80 22.08 -1.97
C ASN A 151 -19.15 21.90 -2.68
N GLU A 152 -20.02 22.91 -2.67
CA GLU A 152 -21.38 22.83 -3.25
C GLU A 152 -21.38 22.60 -4.76
N LYS A 153 -20.41 23.18 -5.49
CA LYS A 153 -20.32 23.09 -6.95
C LYS A 153 -19.70 21.77 -7.42
N TYR A 154 -18.62 21.35 -6.77
CA TYR A 154 -17.83 20.19 -7.21
C TYR A 154 -18.14 18.90 -6.42
N ARG A 155 -18.93 18.99 -5.35
CA ARG A 155 -19.29 17.88 -4.46
C ARG A 155 -18.09 17.12 -3.90
N THR A 156 -16.95 17.80 -3.72
CA THR A 156 -15.69 17.22 -3.24
C THR A 156 -15.23 17.87 -1.93
N PRO A 157 -14.47 17.15 -1.08
CA PRO A 157 -13.95 17.68 0.18
C PRO A 157 -12.70 18.56 -0.06
N GLY A 158 -12.89 19.72 -0.70
CA GLY A 158 -11.80 20.58 -1.18
C GLY A 158 -10.81 20.99 -0.10
N MET A 159 -11.28 21.37 1.09
CA MET A 159 -10.40 21.74 2.20
C MET A 159 -9.57 20.56 2.73
N ALA A 160 -10.13 19.35 2.71
CA ALA A 160 -9.39 18.16 3.12
C ALA A 160 -8.30 17.79 2.10
N ILE A 161 -8.58 17.97 0.81
CA ILE A 161 -7.60 17.80 -0.26
C ILE A 161 -6.46 18.81 -0.08
N LEU A 162 -6.77 20.10 0.10
CA LEU A 162 -5.75 21.14 0.27
C LEU A 162 -4.88 20.91 1.51
N ALA A 163 -5.48 20.56 2.65
CA ALA A 163 -4.74 20.27 3.87
C ALA A 163 -3.82 19.05 3.71
N LEU A 164 -4.32 17.98 3.09
CA LEU A 164 -3.53 16.78 2.82
C LEU A 164 -2.38 17.07 1.85
N SER A 165 -2.65 17.77 0.75
CA SER A 165 -1.63 18.14 -0.24
C SER A 165 -0.57 19.08 0.34
N GLY A 166 -0.98 20.06 1.15
CA GLY A 166 -0.05 20.95 1.84
C GLY A 166 0.85 20.20 2.81
N TRP A 167 0.29 19.28 3.61
CA TRP A 167 1.07 18.45 4.51
C TRP A 167 2.03 17.53 3.75
N SER A 168 1.57 16.89 2.67
CA SER A 168 2.43 16.08 1.80
C SER A 168 3.58 16.89 1.21
N ALA A 169 3.36 18.14 0.79
CA ALA A 169 4.42 19.01 0.29
C ALA A 169 5.49 19.31 1.36
N VAL A 170 5.07 19.58 2.60
CA VAL A 170 6.00 19.77 3.74
C VAL A 170 6.82 18.50 4.00
N LEU A 171 6.18 17.33 3.97
CA LEU A 171 6.86 16.05 4.17
C LEU A 171 7.88 15.76 3.05
N VAL A 172 7.55 16.06 1.79
CA VAL A 172 8.49 15.92 0.67
C VAL A 172 9.72 16.82 0.86
N LEU A 173 9.51 18.07 1.27
CA LEU A 173 10.60 19.02 1.52
C LEU A 173 11.47 18.66 2.73
N SER A 174 10.98 17.80 3.64
CA SER A 174 11.75 17.35 4.80
C SER A 174 12.94 16.44 4.47
N GLY A 175 12.98 15.87 3.25
CA GLY A 175 14.05 14.98 2.79
C GLY A 175 14.13 13.61 3.47
N ARG A 176 13.18 13.26 4.36
CA ARG A 176 13.18 12.03 5.16
C ARG A 176 12.16 11.00 4.68
N TYR A 177 11.98 10.87 3.36
CA TYR A 177 10.93 10.03 2.76
C TYR A 177 10.96 8.59 3.28
N GLU A 178 12.12 7.92 3.24
CA GLU A 178 12.25 6.52 3.67
C GLU A 178 11.88 6.34 5.14
N GLN A 179 12.29 7.25 6.02
CA GLN A 179 11.95 7.20 7.45
C GLN A 179 10.45 7.40 7.68
N LEU A 180 9.86 8.43 7.05
CA LEU A 180 8.43 8.72 7.15
C LEU A 180 7.59 7.57 6.65
N PHE A 181 8.01 6.96 5.55
CA PHE A 181 7.40 5.80 4.95
C PHE A 181 7.43 4.61 5.92
N THR A 182 8.60 4.25 6.46
CA THR A 182 8.71 3.15 7.44
C THR A 182 7.81 3.36 8.66
N TYR A 183 7.68 4.59 9.17
CA TYR A 183 6.76 4.91 10.28
C TYR A 183 5.30 4.59 9.94
N VAL A 184 4.84 5.07 8.79
CA VAL A 184 3.43 5.01 8.39
C VAL A 184 3.01 3.57 8.10
N ILE A 185 3.87 2.77 7.50
CA ILE A 185 3.49 1.41 7.13
C ILE A 185 3.57 0.45 8.30
N PHE A 186 4.56 0.60 9.18
CA PHE A 186 4.56 -0.10 10.46
C PHE A 186 3.23 0.14 11.21
N ALA A 187 2.83 1.41 11.32
CA ALA A 187 1.56 1.78 11.93
C ALA A 187 0.35 1.20 11.19
N SER A 188 0.34 1.29 9.85
CA SER A 188 -0.76 0.80 9.00
C SER A 188 -0.98 -0.71 9.15
N TRP A 189 0.08 -1.52 9.16
CA TRP A 189 -0.05 -2.97 9.30
C TRP A 189 -0.57 -3.40 10.67
N ILE A 190 -0.23 -2.67 11.74
CA ILE A 190 -0.85 -2.88 13.07
C ILE A 190 -2.36 -2.63 12.98
N LEU A 191 -2.78 -1.51 12.38
CA LEU A 191 -4.19 -1.18 12.21
C LEU A 191 -4.91 -2.19 11.31
N TYR A 192 -4.28 -2.68 10.25
CA TYR A 192 -4.82 -3.72 9.37
C TYR A 192 -4.98 -5.05 10.11
N ALA A 193 -3.98 -5.47 10.89
CA ALA A 193 -4.06 -6.66 11.73
C ALA A 193 -5.21 -6.56 12.74
N MET A 194 -5.34 -5.43 13.44
CA MET A 194 -6.44 -5.20 14.38
C MET A 194 -7.80 -5.18 13.69
N THR A 195 -7.90 -4.54 12.51
CA THR A 195 -9.15 -4.48 11.74
C THR A 195 -9.56 -5.89 11.29
N THR A 196 -8.63 -6.70 10.80
CA THR A 196 -8.93 -8.09 10.40
C THR A 196 -9.24 -8.97 11.61
N ALA A 197 -8.52 -8.82 12.72
CA ALA A 197 -8.81 -9.52 13.98
C ALA A 197 -10.19 -9.14 14.53
N SER A 198 -10.64 -7.90 14.32
CA SER A 198 -11.98 -7.46 14.71
C SER A 198 -13.07 -8.28 14.03
N VAL A 199 -12.85 -8.78 12.79
CA VAL A 199 -13.80 -9.68 12.10
C VAL A 199 -13.93 -10.99 12.86
N LEU A 200 -12.83 -11.57 13.34
CA LEU A 200 -12.85 -12.80 14.15
C LEU A 200 -13.62 -12.57 15.47
N VAL A 201 -13.37 -11.45 16.14
CA VAL A 201 -14.00 -11.10 17.43
C VAL A 201 -15.49 -10.77 17.25
N LEU A 202 -15.85 -9.98 16.22
CA LEU A 202 -17.22 -9.53 15.99
C LEU A 202 -18.14 -10.69 15.61
N ARG A 203 -17.60 -11.73 14.97
CA ARG A 203 -18.36 -12.96 14.71
C ARG A 203 -18.71 -13.74 15.97
N ARG A 204 -17.92 -13.64 17.05
CA ARG A 204 -18.24 -14.22 18.36
C ARG A 204 -19.13 -13.30 19.20
N LYS A 205 -18.83 -11.99 19.24
CA LYS A 205 -19.54 -11.02 20.09
C LYS A 205 -20.91 -10.60 19.55
N ARG A 206 -21.10 -10.58 18.23
CA ARG A 206 -22.34 -10.15 17.57
C ARG A 206 -22.68 -11.09 16.41
N PRO A 207 -23.12 -12.33 16.72
CA PRO A 207 -23.40 -13.35 15.71
C PRO A 207 -24.54 -12.98 14.76
N ASP A 208 -25.55 -12.26 15.25
CA ASP A 208 -26.84 -12.03 14.57
C ASP A 208 -26.88 -10.81 13.63
N LEU A 209 -25.79 -10.04 13.56
CA LEU A 209 -25.75 -8.88 12.66
C LEU A 209 -25.91 -9.33 11.19
N PRO A 210 -26.70 -8.62 10.37
CA PRO A 210 -26.79 -8.89 8.95
C PRO A 210 -25.41 -8.69 8.31
N ARG A 211 -24.93 -9.71 7.60
CA ARG A 211 -23.61 -9.72 6.92
C ARG A 211 -23.82 -9.79 5.42
N PRO A 212 -23.88 -8.64 4.72
CA PRO A 212 -24.04 -8.61 3.26
C PRO A 212 -22.91 -9.31 2.51
N TYR A 213 -21.73 -9.38 3.10
CA TYR A 213 -20.58 -10.13 2.60
C TYR A 213 -20.02 -11.01 3.72
N ARG A 214 -19.65 -12.25 3.37
CA ARG A 214 -18.95 -13.18 4.25
C ARG A 214 -17.60 -13.51 3.61
N THR A 215 -16.52 -13.28 4.35
CA THR A 215 -15.16 -13.60 3.91
C THR A 215 -15.06 -15.06 3.51
N LEU A 216 -14.61 -15.30 2.27
CA LEU A 216 -14.28 -16.64 1.78
C LEU A 216 -13.15 -17.25 2.63
N GLY A 217 -13.24 -18.55 2.94
CA GLY A 217 -12.21 -19.25 3.72
C GLY A 217 -12.13 -18.82 5.19
N TYR A 218 -13.20 -18.24 5.76
CA TYR A 218 -13.27 -17.98 7.20
C TYR A 218 -13.27 -19.31 7.99
N PRO A 219 -12.53 -19.43 9.11
CA PRO A 219 -11.69 -18.40 9.75
C PRO A 219 -10.24 -18.36 9.25
N PHE A 220 -9.82 -19.30 8.40
CA PHE A 220 -8.43 -19.48 7.98
C PHE A 220 -7.83 -18.25 7.30
N VAL A 221 -8.55 -17.62 6.36
CA VAL A 221 -8.03 -16.45 5.62
C VAL A 221 -7.75 -15.25 6.54
N PRO A 222 -8.69 -14.80 7.41
CA PRO A 222 -8.39 -13.76 8.38
C PRO A 222 -7.29 -14.10 9.38
N VAL A 223 -7.23 -15.36 9.85
CA VAL A 223 -6.17 -15.80 10.78
C VAL A 223 -4.80 -15.73 10.11
N LEU A 224 -4.68 -16.25 8.88
CA LEU A 224 -3.45 -16.20 8.10
C LEU A 224 -2.99 -14.76 7.85
N PHE A 225 -3.92 -13.86 7.52
CA PHE A 225 -3.60 -12.44 7.35
C PHE A 225 -3.06 -11.80 8.64
N VAL A 226 -3.70 -12.07 9.79
CA VAL A 226 -3.24 -11.55 11.08
C VAL A 226 -1.86 -12.07 11.43
N LEU A 227 -1.58 -13.36 11.17
CA LEU A 227 -0.25 -13.94 11.38
C LEU A 227 0.80 -13.32 10.46
N ALA A 228 0.50 -13.17 9.17
CA ALA A 228 1.40 -12.53 8.22
C ALA A 228 1.70 -11.07 8.59
N ALA A 229 0.66 -10.32 8.98
CA ALA A 229 0.81 -8.95 9.46
C ALA A 229 1.64 -8.87 10.74
N ALA A 230 1.45 -9.80 11.69
CA ALA A 230 2.25 -9.88 12.91
C ALA A 230 3.72 -10.19 12.59
N CYS A 231 4.00 -11.14 11.70
CA CYS A 231 5.37 -11.43 11.24
C CYS A 231 6.03 -10.21 10.60
N LEU A 232 5.31 -9.46 9.76
CA LEU A 232 5.82 -8.26 9.12
C LEU A 232 6.14 -7.17 10.17
N VAL A 233 5.21 -6.90 11.08
CA VAL A 233 5.41 -5.92 12.17
C VAL A 233 6.60 -6.31 13.03
N LEU A 234 6.76 -7.60 13.37
CA LEU A 234 7.91 -8.10 14.13
C LEU A 234 9.23 -7.95 13.36
N SER A 235 9.25 -8.30 12.07
CA SER A 235 10.44 -8.12 11.22
C SER A 235 10.83 -6.65 11.16
N THR A 236 9.90 -5.75 10.87
CA THR A 236 10.17 -4.30 10.80
C THR A 236 10.62 -3.73 12.15
N LEU A 237 10.10 -4.26 13.28
CA LEU A 237 10.54 -3.87 14.61
C LEU A 237 12.00 -4.27 14.89
N ILE A 238 12.43 -5.44 14.40
CA ILE A 238 13.80 -5.93 14.54
C ILE A 238 14.74 -5.16 13.60
N ASP A 239 14.34 -4.98 12.34
CA ASP A 239 15.17 -4.34 11.31
C ASP A 239 15.29 -2.81 11.51
N SER A 240 14.25 -2.16 12.06
CA SER A 240 14.18 -0.71 12.22
C SER A 240 13.47 -0.32 13.52
N PRO A 241 14.08 -0.58 14.69
CA PRO A 241 13.43 -0.43 16.00
C PRO A 241 13.10 1.02 16.32
N ARG A 242 14.02 1.96 16.04
CA ARG A 242 13.80 3.39 16.27
C ARG A 242 12.56 3.87 15.51
N GLU A 243 12.46 3.49 14.24
CA GLU A 243 11.41 3.99 13.36
C GLU A 243 10.06 3.35 13.72
N SER A 244 10.06 2.08 14.08
CA SER A 244 8.89 1.38 14.60
C SER A 244 8.36 1.99 15.92
N LEU A 245 9.26 2.33 16.85
CA LEU A 245 8.90 2.98 18.11
C LEU A 245 8.34 4.39 17.89
N LEU A 246 8.89 5.15 16.95
CA LEU A 246 8.34 6.46 16.57
C LEU A 246 6.97 6.33 15.91
N GLY A 247 6.76 5.32 15.04
CA GLY A 247 5.45 5.01 14.46
C GLY A 247 4.41 4.65 15.52
N LEU A 248 4.79 3.83 16.52
CA LEU A 248 3.93 3.53 17.65
C LEU A 248 3.64 4.78 18.50
N GLY A 249 4.67 5.59 18.74
CA GLY A 249 4.56 6.88 19.41
C GLY A 249 3.58 7.82 18.69
N LEU A 250 3.59 7.85 17.36
CA LEU A 250 2.66 8.63 16.54
C LEU A 250 1.21 8.14 16.72
N ILE A 251 0.98 6.81 16.71
CA ILE A 251 -0.35 6.23 16.97
C ILE A 251 -0.84 6.62 18.37
N LEU A 252 0.02 6.46 19.39
CA LEU A 252 -0.31 6.76 20.78
C LEU A 252 -0.50 8.27 20.99
N ALA A 253 0.24 9.11 20.29
CA ALA A 253 0.05 10.55 20.28
C ALA A 253 -1.34 10.92 19.74
N GLY A 254 -2.01 10.09 18.96
CA GLY A 254 -3.42 10.27 18.58
C GLY A 254 -4.41 10.25 19.75
N LEU A 255 -4.09 9.56 20.87
CA LEU A 255 -4.98 9.46 22.05
C LEU A 255 -5.28 10.80 22.74
N PRO A 256 -4.29 11.67 23.05
CA PRO A 256 -4.58 12.99 23.61
C PRO A 256 -5.40 13.85 22.64
N PHE A 257 -5.10 13.86 21.34
CA PHE A 257 -5.92 14.57 20.34
C PHE A 257 -7.35 14.03 20.33
N TYR A 258 -7.53 12.71 20.31
CA TYR A 258 -8.87 12.11 20.41
C TYR A 258 -9.63 12.58 21.65
N ARG A 259 -9.00 12.59 22.83
CA ARG A 259 -9.61 13.06 24.08
C ARG A 259 -9.99 14.54 24.02
N VAL A 260 -9.14 15.41 23.47
CA VAL A 260 -9.40 16.85 23.36
C VAL A 260 -10.63 17.11 22.49
N TRP A 261 -10.74 16.47 21.32
CA TRP A 261 -11.88 16.67 20.43
C TRP A 261 -13.16 16.01 20.94
N THR A 262 -13.05 14.86 21.62
CA THR A 262 -14.22 14.21 22.25
C THR A 262 -14.79 15.07 23.36
N ARG A 263 -13.95 15.74 24.16
CA ARG A 263 -14.39 16.69 25.21
C ARG A 263 -15.06 17.94 24.65
N ARG A 264 -14.69 18.40 23.45
CA ARG A 264 -15.33 19.54 22.76
C ARG A 264 -16.67 19.19 22.08
N LYS A 265 -17.00 17.90 21.99
CA LYS A 265 -18.26 17.39 21.44
C LYS A 265 -19.34 17.23 22.51
N SER A 266 -18.94 17.06 23.77
CA SER A 266 -19.82 17.13 24.94
C SER A 266 -20.12 18.56 25.31
#